data_AF-A0A2H0HKC2-F1
#
_entry.id   AF-A0A2H0HKC2-F1
#
_cell.length_a   1.000
_cell.length_b   1.000
_cell.length_c   1.000
_cell.angle_alpha   90.00
_cell.angle_beta   90.00
_cell.angle_gamma   90.00
#
_symmetry.space_group_name_H-M   'P 1'
#
loop_
_entity.id
_entity.type
_entity.pdbx_description
1 polymer ?
#
loop_
_entity_poly.entity_id
_entity_poly.type
_entity_poly.pdbx_seq_one_letter_code
_entity_poly.pdbx_strand_id
1 'polypeptide(L)'
;EEREKNGPFSNVFDFAKRVNLKSVNKRSLEALAKAGAFDAFEGTHRAQYFFQENENSGVFIEKITRHGATFQEQRQSLQVNLFGDTDDLSIKDPELPVCEHWTVPQQLFFEKEVTGFYISGHPLDPFAMTIKRFCNITIDDLRNNMVNLKGQQVTFAGLITSVTQRTSKKGSLYGQFTIEDFSGDLSLTLFSEDYLKRKHLLDVGNNVFITAKVEERNHQPGMIEVRLSDMTLLTDVMAKLAESITVFLPAKEVSDESIKQLLGIAAENKGGCALKIGLDEEEENIHLILKSGTVKIDPEAFVTALSEEGSFSFSIQ
;
A
#
# COMPACT_ATOMS: atom_id res chain seq x y z
N GLU A 1 14.20 23.04 -18.27
CA GLU A 1 14.26 24.45 -18.70
C GLU A 1 14.33 25.46 -17.54
N GLU A 2 13.22 25.83 -16.89
CA GLU A 2 13.23 26.93 -15.89
C GLU A 2 14.20 26.67 -14.72
N ARG A 3 14.15 25.45 -14.16
CA ARG A 3 15.08 25.01 -13.10
C ARG A 3 16.55 25.02 -13.53
N GLU A 4 16.83 24.74 -14.80
CA GLU A 4 18.21 24.70 -15.32
C GLU A 4 18.77 26.11 -15.50
N LYS A 5 17.92 27.07 -15.91
CA LYS A 5 18.33 28.46 -16.13
C LYS A 5 18.47 29.24 -14.82
N ASN A 6 17.56 29.00 -13.87
CA ASN A 6 17.40 29.84 -12.68
C ASN A 6 17.63 29.08 -11.35
N GLY A 7 18.13 27.85 -11.41
CA GLY A 7 18.43 27.02 -10.24
C GLY A 7 17.23 26.27 -9.66
N PRO A 8 17.43 25.48 -8.57
CA PRO A 8 16.38 24.71 -7.91
C PRO A 8 15.25 25.61 -7.40
N PHE A 9 14.07 25.02 -7.21
CA PHE A 9 12.96 25.70 -6.54
C PHE A 9 13.11 25.55 -5.03
N SER A 10 12.90 26.63 -4.29
CA SER A 10 13.03 26.62 -2.82
C SER A 10 11.78 26.10 -2.13
N ASN A 11 10.60 26.43 -2.64
CA ASN A 11 9.31 25.99 -2.13
C ASN A 11 8.23 26.05 -3.22
N VAL A 12 7.00 25.66 -2.88
CA VAL A 12 5.87 25.63 -3.82
C VAL A 12 5.47 27.01 -4.34
N PHE A 13 5.70 28.08 -3.56
CA PHE A 13 5.41 29.45 -3.97
C PHE A 13 6.45 29.97 -4.96
N ASP A 14 7.73 29.70 -4.73
CA ASP A 14 8.82 29.98 -5.68
C ASP A 14 8.58 29.26 -7.01
N PHE A 15 8.14 28.00 -6.95
CA PHE A 15 7.70 27.27 -8.13
C PHE A 15 6.56 28.01 -8.85
N ALA A 16 5.47 28.35 -8.16
CA ALA A 16 4.31 29.02 -8.75
C ALA A 16 4.62 30.41 -9.32
N LYS A 17 5.57 31.16 -8.72
CA LYS A 17 6.02 32.47 -9.21
C LYS A 17 6.85 32.36 -10.50
N ARG A 18 7.65 31.32 -10.64
CA ARG A 18 8.63 31.16 -11.72
C ARG A 18 8.11 30.40 -12.95
N VAL A 19 7.20 29.45 -12.77
CA VAL A 19 6.70 28.64 -13.89
C VAL A 19 5.69 29.39 -14.75
N ASN A 20 5.62 29.01 -16.03
CA ASN A 20 4.59 29.51 -16.93
C ASN A 20 3.22 28.91 -16.57
N LEU A 21 2.36 29.71 -15.94
CA LEU A 21 1.03 29.30 -15.48
C LEU A 21 0.06 28.96 -16.63
N LYS A 22 0.37 29.33 -17.88
CA LYS A 22 -0.39 28.85 -19.06
C LYS A 22 -0.12 27.38 -19.35
N SER A 23 1.10 26.92 -19.10
CA SER A 23 1.52 25.53 -19.28
C SER A 23 1.27 24.69 -18.02
N VAL A 24 1.45 25.29 -16.84
CA VAL A 24 1.25 24.66 -15.54
C VAL A 24 -0.01 25.24 -14.91
N ASN A 25 -1.16 24.64 -15.22
CA ASN A 25 -2.44 25.07 -14.68
C ASN A 25 -2.73 24.42 -13.32
N LYS A 26 -3.86 24.76 -12.68
CA LYS A 26 -4.28 24.19 -11.39
C LYS A 26 -4.27 22.65 -11.39
N ARG A 27 -4.79 22.02 -12.46
CA ARG A 27 -4.82 20.56 -12.59
C ARG A 27 -3.40 19.97 -12.66
N SER A 28 -2.46 20.65 -13.33
CA SER A 28 -1.05 20.25 -13.35
C SER A 28 -0.43 20.33 -11.96
N LEU A 29 -0.68 21.40 -11.19
CA LEU A 29 -0.20 21.53 -9.82
C LEU A 29 -0.78 20.44 -8.91
N GLU A 30 -2.08 20.15 -9.04
CA GLU A 30 -2.73 19.07 -8.28
C GLU A 30 -2.10 17.71 -8.61
N ALA A 31 -1.84 17.43 -9.89
CA ALA A 31 -1.19 16.19 -10.29
C ALA A 31 0.24 16.08 -9.74
N LEU A 32 1.02 17.17 -9.80
CA LEU A 32 2.38 17.21 -9.25
C LEU A 32 2.39 17.00 -7.73
N ALA A 33 1.47 17.65 -7.01
CA ALA A 33 1.32 17.49 -5.57
C ALA A 33 0.92 16.06 -5.18
N LYS A 34 -0.06 15.46 -5.88
CA LYS A 34 -0.48 14.07 -5.67
C LYS A 34 0.64 13.07 -5.95
N ALA A 35 1.42 13.30 -7.01
CA ALA A 35 2.54 12.44 -7.42
C ALA A 35 3.77 12.56 -6.51
N GLY A 36 3.80 13.53 -5.58
CA GLY A 36 4.94 13.75 -4.68
C GLY A 36 6.06 14.61 -5.25
N ALA A 37 5.83 15.34 -6.33
CA ALA A 37 6.85 16.22 -6.92
C ALA A 37 7.29 17.36 -5.97
N PHE A 38 6.50 17.65 -4.94
CA PHE A 38 6.77 18.68 -3.94
C PHE A 38 7.24 18.13 -2.58
N ASP A 39 7.42 16.81 -2.46
CA ASP A 39 7.81 16.17 -1.19
C ASP A 39 9.22 16.55 -0.73
N ALA A 40 10.06 17.06 -1.64
CA ALA A 40 11.39 17.57 -1.32
C ALA A 40 11.36 18.93 -0.60
N PHE A 41 10.22 19.61 -0.52
CA PHE A 41 10.12 20.89 0.18
C PHE A 41 9.94 20.67 1.69
N GLU A 42 10.94 21.10 2.46
CA GLU A 42 10.95 20.97 3.91
C GLU A 42 9.74 21.64 4.59
N GLY A 43 9.25 21.02 5.66
CA GLY A 43 8.12 21.53 6.43
C GLY A 43 6.77 21.46 5.71
N THR A 44 6.68 20.70 4.62
CA THR A 44 5.45 20.52 3.86
C THR A 44 5.04 19.06 3.78
N HIS A 45 3.74 18.80 3.63
CA HIS A 45 3.22 17.49 3.28
C HIS A 45 2.06 17.59 2.31
N ARG A 46 1.85 16.54 1.49
CA ARG A 46 0.92 16.56 0.36
C ARG A 46 -0.51 16.99 0.75
N ALA A 47 -1.01 16.56 1.91
CA ALA A 47 -2.33 16.93 2.42
C ALA A 47 -2.56 18.44 2.55
N GLN A 48 -1.52 19.25 2.84
CA GLN A 48 -1.67 20.70 2.99
C GLN A 48 -2.13 21.36 1.69
N TYR A 49 -1.66 20.87 0.55
CA TYR A 49 -2.04 21.43 -0.76
C TYR A 49 -3.53 21.24 -1.05
N PHE A 50 -4.15 20.19 -0.51
CA PHE A 50 -5.56 19.85 -0.73
C PHE A 50 -6.46 20.25 0.45
N PHE A 51 -5.89 20.89 1.47
CA PHE A 51 -6.64 21.28 2.65
C PHE A 51 -7.59 22.44 2.34
N GLN A 52 -8.75 22.40 2.99
CA GLN A 52 -9.77 23.44 2.98
C GLN A 52 -10.08 23.80 4.44
N GLU A 53 -9.80 25.05 4.82
CA GLU A 53 -10.01 25.52 6.20
C GLU A 53 -11.51 25.55 6.53
N ASN A 54 -12.30 26.18 5.65
CA ASN A 54 -13.74 26.41 5.79
C ASN A 54 -14.46 26.18 4.46
N GLU A 55 -15.78 25.93 4.47
CA GLU A 55 -16.60 25.77 3.24
C GLU A 55 -16.50 26.96 2.28
N ASN A 56 -16.30 28.17 2.81
CA ASN A 56 -16.14 29.40 2.03
C ASN A 56 -14.70 29.65 1.54
N SER A 57 -13.72 28.90 2.04
CA SER A 57 -12.33 28.98 1.59
C SER A 57 -12.12 28.01 0.42
N GLY A 58 -11.46 28.45 -0.64
CA GLY A 58 -10.99 27.54 -1.70
C GLY A 58 -9.88 26.63 -1.19
N VAL A 59 -9.66 25.52 -1.89
CA VAL A 59 -8.56 24.57 -1.64
C VAL A 59 -7.21 25.31 -1.66
N PHE A 60 -6.29 24.96 -0.77
CA PHE A 60 -5.02 25.69 -0.62
C PHE A 60 -4.22 25.80 -1.93
N ILE A 61 -4.21 24.78 -2.78
CA ILE A 61 -3.54 24.82 -4.09
C ILE A 61 -4.07 25.91 -5.02
N GLU A 62 -5.34 26.31 -4.86
CA GLU A 62 -5.91 27.45 -5.58
C GLU A 62 -5.36 28.78 -5.06
N LYS A 63 -5.14 28.90 -3.74
CA LYS A 63 -4.45 30.06 -3.14
C LYS A 63 -3.04 30.17 -3.71
N ILE A 64 -2.30 29.05 -3.83
CA ILE A 64 -0.96 29.01 -4.44
C ILE A 64 -1.00 29.50 -5.90
N THR A 65 -1.93 28.98 -6.69
CA THR A 65 -2.07 29.32 -8.12
C THR A 65 -2.38 30.82 -8.29
N ARG A 66 -3.32 31.34 -7.48
CA ARG A 66 -3.69 32.76 -7.51
C ARG A 66 -2.52 33.65 -7.10
N HIS A 67 -1.77 33.26 -6.07
CA HIS A 67 -0.59 33.99 -5.61
C HIS A 67 0.48 34.11 -6.71
N GLY A 68 0.78 33.00 -7.41
CA GLY A 68 1.70 33.01 -8.55
C GLY A 68 1.23 33.94 -9.68
N ALA A 69 -0.07 33.90 -10.01
CA ALA A 69 -0.65 34.77 -11.05
C ALA A 69 -0.55 36.25 -10.69
N THR A 70 -0.95 36.62 -9.46
CA THR A 70 -0.86 37.99 -8.97
C THR A 70 0.59 38.51 -8.96
N PHE A 71 1.55 37.67 -8.58
CA PHE A 71 2.98 38.04 -8.63
C PHE A 71 3.45 38.31 -10.06
N GLN A 72 3.06 37.48 -11.03
CA GLN A 72 3.43 37.66 -12.44
C GLN A 72 2.79 38.91 -13.05
N GLU A 73 1.51 39.19 -12.73
CA GLU A 73 0.82 40.41 -13.15
C GLU A 73 1.51 41.66 -12.61
N GLN A 74 1.82 41.71 -11.31
CA GLN A 74 2.52 42.85 -10.70
C GLN A 74 3.90 43.06 -11.31
N ARG A 75 4.66 41.99 -11.54
CA ARG A 75 5.97 42.06 -12.21
C ARG A 75 5.86 42.63 -13.63
N GLN A 76 4.83 42.22 -14.38
CA GLN A 76 4.58 42.76 -15.72
C GLN A 76 4.16 44.23 -15.68
N SER A 77 3.31 44.62 -14.73
CA SER A 77 2.89 46.02 -14.53
C SER A 77 4.06 46.93 -14.16
N LEU A 78 4.99 46.48 -13.31
CA LEU A 78 6.18 47.25 -12.94
C LEU A 78 7.18 47.41 -14.09
N GLN A 79 7.31 46.40 -14.96
CA GLN A 79 8.14 46.53 -16.16
C GLN A 79 7.59 47.60 -17.14
N VAL A 80 6.28 47.85 -17.12
CA VAL A 80 5.64 48.91 -17.92
C VAL A 80 5.79 50.28 -17.25
N ASN A 81 5.89 50.35 -15.92
CA ASN A 81 6.11 51.59 -15.15
C ASN A 81 7.61 51.88 -14.94
N LEU A 82 8.30 52.26 -16.01
CA LEU A 82 9.75 52.56 -16.04
C LEU A 82 10.19 53.79 -15.20
N PHE A 83 9.29 54.39 -14.40
CA PHE A 83 9.55 55.58 -13.57
C PHE A 83 8.96 55.49 -12.15
N GLY A 84 8.47 54.31 -11.73
CA GLY A 84 8.01 54.08 -10.37
C GLY A 84 9.13 53.55 -9.48
N ASP A 85 9.23 54.10 -8.27
CA ASP A 85 10.19 53.72 -7.22
C ASP A 85 10.38 52.21 -7.14
N THR A 86 11.63 51.74 -7.18
CA THR A 86 11.98 50.32 -7.09
C THR A 86 11.87 49.85 -5.65
N ASP A 87 10.65 49.75 -5.14
CA ASP A 87 10.39 48.95 -3.96
C ASP A 87 10.43 47.47 -4.36
N ASP A 88 11.23 46.71 -3.61
CA ASP A 88 11.42 45.28 -3.77
C ASP A 88 10.05 44.57 -3.70
N LEU A 89 9.67 43.87 -4.77
CA LEU A 89 8.39 43.15 -4.89
C LEU A 89 8.33 42.01 -3.84
N SER A 90 7.99 42.35 -2.60
CA SER A 90 7.86 41.39 -1.50
C SER A 90 6.38 41.13 -1.19
N ILE A 91 5.69 40.45 -2.13
CA ILE A 91 4.41 39.83 -1.76
C ILE A 91 4.74 38.70 -0.78
N LYS A 92 4.36 38.87 0.49
CA LYS A 92 4.52 37.84 1.52
C LYS A 92 3.81 36.57 1.05
N ASP A 93 4.50 35.44 1.14
CA ASP A 93 3.92 34.15 0.79
C ASP A 93 2.80 33.76 1.78
N PRO A 94 1.72 33.12 1.30
CA PRO A 94 0.70 32.55 2.16
C PRO A 94 1.29 31.56 3.16
N GLU A 95 0.73 31.52 4.36
CA GLU A 95 1.11 30.53 5.36
C GLU A 95 0.51 29.16 5.00
N LEU A 96 1.31 28.10 5.19
CA LEU A 96 0.85 26.73 4.96
C LEU A 96 -0.21 26.35 6.00
N PRO A 97 -1.30 25.68 5.61
CA PRO A 97 -2.31 25.25 6.55
C PRO A 97 -1.77 24.14 7.45
N VAL A 98 -2.24 24.11 8.69
CA VAL A 98 -1.97 23.01 9.63
C VAL A 98 -3.10 21.99 9.47
N CYS A 99 -2.77 20.79 9.02
CA CYS A 99 -3.73 19.71 8.86
C CYS A 99 -3.09 18.34 9.09
N GLU A 100 -3.94 17.32 9.22
CA GLU A 100 -3.46 15.94 9.36
C GLU A 100 -2.83 15.45 8.06
N HIS A 101 -1.87 14.52 8.20
CA HIS A 101 -1.28 13.85 7.05
C HIS A 101 -2.31 12.93 6.39
N TRP A 102 -2.16 12.70 5.09
CA TRP A 102 -2.90 11.62 4.46
C TRP A 102 -2.48 10.29 5.08
N THR A 103 -3.47 9.42 5.24
CA THR A 103 -3.18 8.02 5.53
C THR A 103 -2.42 7.41 4.34
N VAL A 104 -1.58 6.40 4.60
CA VAL A 104 -0.84 5.71 3.52
C VAL A 104 -1.76 5.23 2.39
N PRO A 105 -2.94 4.61 2.66
CA PRO A 105 -3.85 4.21 1.58
C PRO A 105 -4.36 5.38 0.74
N GLN A 106 -4.67 6.53 1.36
CA GLN A 106 -5.08 7.72 0.62
C GLN A 106 -3.96 8.27 -0.26
N GLN A 107 -2.74 8.33 0.26
CA GLN A 107 -1.57 8.77 -0.50
C GLN A 107 -1.33 7.86 -1.72
N LEU A 108 -1.32 6.54 -1.52
CA LEU A 108 -1.12 5.56 -2.59
C LEU A 108 -2.24 5.62 -3.64
N PHE A 109 -3.49 5.85 -3.21
CA PHE A 109 -4.62 6.06 -4.12
C PHE A 109 -4.38 7.28 -5.03
N PHE A 110 -3.98 8.42 -4.45
CA PHE A 110 -3.71 9.63 -5.23
C PHE A 110 -2.51 9.50 -6.15
N GLU A 111 -1.46 8.78 -5.74
CA GLU A 111 -0.33 8.46 -6.61
C GLU A 111 -0.78 7.67 -7.83
N LYS A 112 -1.48 6.55 -7.61
CA LYS A 112 -1.95 5.70 -8.71
C LYS A 112 -2.92 6.44 -9.62
N GLU A 113 -3.77 7.33 -9.09
CA GLU A 113 -4.67 8.15 -9.89
C GLU A 113 -3.92 9.03 -10.91
N VAL A 114 -2.75 9.58 -10.54
CA VAL A 114 -2.05 10.57 -11.37
C VAL A 114 -0.89 10.00 -12.18
N THR A 115 -0.20 8.97 -11.68
CA THR A 115 0.95 8.35 -12.36
C THR A 115 0.60 7.02 -13.01
N GLY A 116 -0.49 6.38 -12.58
CA GLY A 116 -0.90 5.05 -13.03
C GLY A 116 -0.23 3.89 -12.27
N PHE A 117 0.70 4.18 -11.35
CA PHE A 117 1.43 3.17 -10.56
C PHE A 117 1.76 3.70 -9.17
N TYR A 118 2.01 2.82 -8.21
CA TYR A 118 2.41 3.24 -6.87
C TYR A 118 3.90 3.59 -6.81
N ILE A 119 4.25 4.70 -6.15
CA ILE A 119 5.63 5.20 -6.08
C ILE A 119 6.19 5.00 -4.67
N SER A 120 5.45 5.43 -3.64
CA SER A 120 5.96 5.46 -2.27
C SER A 120 5.87 4.12 -1.53
N GLY A 121 5.11 3.16 -2.06
CA GLY A 121 4.90 1.84 -1.47
C GLY A 121 3.81 1.06 -2.19
N HIS A 122 3.48 -0.15 -1.76
CA HIS A 122 2.40 -0.96 -2.31
C HIS A 122 1.29 -1.17 -1.26
N PRO A 123 0.00 -1.20 -1.64
CA PRO A 123 -1.09 -1.54 -0.71
C PRO A 123 -0.99 -2.93 -0.05
N LEU A 124 -0.05 -3.76 -0.52
CA LEU A 124 0.23 -5.10 0.01
C LEU A 124 1.43 -5.12 0.95
N ASP A 125 2.16 -4.01 1.11
CA ASP A 125 3.33 -3.93 2.00
C ASP A 125 3.01 -4.38 3.44
N PRO A 126 1.87 -3.99 4.05
CA PRO A 126 1.51 -4.49 5.38
C PRO A 126 1.39 -6.02 5.44
N PHE A 127 1.08 -6.66 4.32
CA PHE A 127 0.86 -8.10 4.20
C PHE A 127 2.05 -8.85 3.59
N ALA A 128 3.19 -8.18 3.33
CA ALA A 128 4.32 -8.77 2.64
C ALA A 128 4.82 -10.06 3.30
N MET A 129 4.81 -10.12 4.63
CA MET A 129 5.19 -11.32 5.40
C MET A 129 4.19 -12.46 5.21
N THR A 130 2.90 -12.18 5.33
CA THR A 130 1.81 -13.13 5.11
C THR A 130 1.87 -13.70 3.69
N ILE A 131 2.04 -12.84 2.69
CA ILE A 131 2.17 -13.23 1.29
C ILE A 131 3.39 -14.13 1.09
N LYS A 132 4.56 -13.72 1.59
CA LYS A 132 5.79 -14.51 1.48
C LYS A 132 5.68 -15.89 2.13
N ARG A 133 4.88 -16.02 3.20
CA ARG A 133 4.70 -17.26 3.93
C ARG A 133 3.68 -18.21 3.29
N PHE A 134 2.53 -17.70 2.86
CA PHE A 134 1.39 -18.53 2.47
C PHE A 134 1.15 -18.60 0.95
N CYS A 135 1.69 -17.67 0.17
CA CYS A 135 1.61 -17.73 -1.29
C CYS A 135 2.76 -18.58 -1.86
N ASN A 136 2.44 -19.42 -2.84
CA ASN A 136 3.40 -20.29 -3.50
C ASN A 136 3.77 -19.82 -4.92
N ILE A 137 3.07 -18.81 -5.45
CA ILE A 137 3.30 -18.29 -6.79
C ILE A 137 2.99 -16.79 -6.88
N THR A 138 3.69 -16.08 -7.76
CA THR A 138 3.36 -14.70 -8.11
C THR A 138 2.30 -14.64 -9.21
N ILE A 139 1.60 -13.52 -9.33
CA ILE A 139 0.59 -13.36 -10.39
C ILE A 139 1.21 -13.46 -11.78
N ASP A 140 2.39 -12.86 -12.00
CA ASP A 140 3.07 -12.94 -13.30
C ASP A 140 3.49 -14.37 -13.64
N ASP A 141 4.03 -15.13 -12.67
CA ASP A 141 4.36 -16.54 -12.90
C ASP A 141 3.12 -17.38 -13.21
N LEU A 142 2.01 -17.14 -12.50
CA LEU A 142 0.75 -17.82 -12.78
C LEU A 142 0.25 -17.51 -14.20
N ARG A 143 0.35 -16.25 -14.62
CA ARG A 143 -0.05 -15.80 -15.96
C ARG A 143 0.80 -16.45 -17.06
N ASN A 144 2.12 -16.52 -16.87
CA ASN A 144 3.07 -16.94 -17.89
C ASN A 144 3.29 -18.46 -17.92
N ASN A 145 3.14 -19.16 -16.79
CA ASN A 145 3.44 -20.59 -16.64
C ASN A 145 2.21 -21.49 -16.41
N MET A 146 1.00 -20.99 -16.72
CA MET A 146 -0.27 -21.70 -16.50
C MET A 146 -0.30 -23.13 -17.05
N VAL A 147 0.37 -23.40 -18.19
CA VAL A 147 0.45 -24.74 -18.80
C VAL A 147 1.17 -25.75 -17.92
N ASN A 148 2.27 -25.35 -17.29
CA ASN A 148 3.08 -26.25 -16.45
C ASN A 148 2.44 -26.51 -15.08
N LEU A 149 1.51 -25.64 -14.68
CA LEU A 149 0.81 -25.71 -13.40
C LEU A 149 -0.48 -26.54 -13.47
N LYS A 150 -0.82 -27.12 -14.63
CA LYS A 150 -2.04 -27.90 -14.82
C LYS A 150 -2.18 -29.00 -13.76
N GLY A 151 -3.32 -29.02 -13.09
CA GLY A 151 -3.66 -29.95 -12.01
C GLY A 151 -3.17 -29.54 -10.62
N GLN A 152 -2.32 -28.51 -10.51
CA GLN A 152 -1.76 -28.05 -9.26
C GLN A 152 -2.69 -27.04 -8.56
N GLN A 153 -2.59 -27.03 -7.24
CA GLN A 153 -3.17 -25.99 -6.40
C GLN A 153 -2.18 -24.85 -6.25
N VAL A 154 -2.65 -23.63 -6.49
CA VAL A 154 -1.86 -22.40 -6.42
C VAL A 154 -2.47 -21.47 -5.37
N THR A 155 -1.60 -20.77 -4.64
CA THR A 155 -1.96 -19.76 -3.66
C THR A 155 -1.26 -18.46 -3.99
N PHE A 156 -2.02 -17.40 -4.14
CA PHE A 156 -1.53 -16.07 -4.48
C PHE A 156 -2.40 -15.03 -3.78
N ALA A 157 -1.89 -13.80 -3.67
CA ALA A 157 -2.60 -12.72 -3.02
C ALA A 157 -2.39 -11.42 -3.77
N GLY A 158 -3.33 -10.50 -3.60
CA GLY A 158 -3.26 -9.23 -4.29
C GLY A 158 -4.40 -8.29 -3.94
N LEU A 159 -4.33 -7.09 -4.50
CA LEU A 159 -5.30 -6.03 -4.39
C LEU A 159 -6.34 -6.15 -5.50
N ILE A 160 -7.63 -6.07 -5.16
CA ILE A 160 -8.70 -6.00 -6.15
C ILE A 160 -8.76 -4.58 -6.74
N THR A 161 -8.55 -4.48 -8.05
CA THR A 161 -8.50 -3.20 -8.77
C THR A 161 -9.74 -2.93 -9.61
N SER A 162 -10.45 -3.97 -10.02
CA SER A 162 -11.70 -3.83 -10.76
C SER A 162 -12.66 -4.97 -10.44
N VAL A 163 -13.96 -4.68 -10.39
CA VAL A 163 -15.03 -5.68 -10.22
C VAL A 163 -16.18 -5.31 -11.14
N THR A 164 -16.64 -6.28 -11.93
CA THR A 164 -17.79 -6.13 -12.82
C THR A 164 -18.77 -7.28 -12.60
N GLN A 165 -19.99 -6.96 -12.19
CA GLN A 165 -21.10 -7.91 -12.14
C GLN A 165 -21.78 -8.00 -13.51
N ARG A 166 -22.04 -9.21 -13.99
CA ARG A 166 -22.75 -9.47 -15.25
C ARG A 166 -23.77 -10.59 -15.08
N THR A 167 -24.70 -10.66 -16.03
CA THR A 167 -25.71 -11.71 -16.11
C THR A 167 -25.41 -12.60 -17.32
N SER A 168 -25.34 -13.91 -17.09
CA SER A 168 -25.14 -14.92 -18.13
C SER A 168 -26.38 -15.03 -19.03
N LYS A 169 -26.21 -15.60 -20.22
CA LYS A 169 -27.32 -15.91 -21.14
C LYS A 169 -28.41 -16.78 -20.50
N LYS A 170 -28.05 -17.57 -19.48
CA LYS A 170 -28.96 -18.43 -18.70
C LYS A 170 -29.61 -17.70 -17.52
N GLY A 171 -29.41 -16.40 -17.36
CA GLY A 171 -29.96 -15.58 -16.27
C GLY A 171 -29.17 -15.63 -14.95
N SER A 172 -28.12 -16.46 -14.84
CA SER A 172 -27.30 -16.52 -13.63
C SER A 172 -26.30 -15.37 -13.55
N LEU A 173 -26.10 -14.82 -12.35
CA LEU A 173 -25.10 -13.78 -12.09
C LEU A 173 -23.68 -14.37 -12.10
N TYR A 174 -22.73 -13.61 -12.63
CA TYR A 174 -21.30 -13.90 -12.53
C TYR A 174 -20.52 -12.60 -12.33
N GLY A 175 -19.36 -12.68 -11.69
CA GLY A 175 -18.48 -11.56 -11.44
C GLY A 175 -17.14 -11.75 -12.13
N GLN A 176 -16.67 -10.72 -12.83
CA GLN A 176 -15.30 -10.64 -13.32
C GLN A 176 -14.55 -9.62 -12.46
N PHE A 177 -13.36 -9.95 -11.99
CA PHE A 177 -12.55 -9.04 -11.20
C PHE A 177 -11.08 -9.14 -11.59
N THR A 178 -10.34 -8.05 -11.39
CA THR A 178 -8.89 -8.00 -11.61
C THR A 178 -8.20 -7.88 -10.27
N ILE A 179 -7.18 -8.72 -10.08
CA ILE A 179 -6.30 -8.72 -8.91
C ILE A 179 -4.89 -8.34 -9.34
N GLU A 180 -4.23 -7.50 -8.55
CA GLU A 180 -2.89 -6.96 -8.80
C GLU A 180 -1.96 -7.26 -7.61
N ASP A 181 -0.75 -7.76 -7.88
CA ASP A 181 0.31 -7.94 -6.90
C ASP A 181 1.56 -7.13 -7.29
N PHE A 182 2.67 -7.35 -6.59
CA PHE A 182 3.96 -6.70 -6.89
C PHE A 182 4.53 -7.01 -8.28
N SER A 183 4.06 -8.07 -8.95
CA SER A 183 4.57 -8.58 -10.21
C SER A 183 3.68 -8.24 -11.41
N GLY A 184 2.37 -8.14 -11.21
CA GLY A 184 1.43 -7.79 -12.27
C GLY A 184 -0.03 -8.03 -11.90
N ASP A 185 -0.89 -8.04 -12.93
CA ASP A 185 -2.32 -8.21 -12.79
C ASP A 185 -2.85 -9.50 -13.46
N LEU A 186 -3.94 -10.03 -12.91
CA LEU A 186 -4.67 -11.18 -13.46
C LEU A 186 -6.17 -10.96 -13.34
N SER A 187 -6.88 -11.22 -14.43
CA SER A 187 -8.35 -11.17 -14.47
C SER A 187 -8.95 -12.55 -14.24
N LEU A 188 -9.82 -12.64 -13.24
CA LEU A 188 -10.48 -13.87 -12.80
C LEU A 188 -11.99 -13.74 -12.94
N THR A 189 -12.68 -14.87 -13.09
CA THR A 189 -14.14 -14.92 -13.20
C THR A 189 -14.73 -15.92 -12.22
N LEU A 190 -15.74 -15.49 -11.47
CA LEU A 190 -16.52 -16.34 -10.56
C LEU A 190 -17.93 -16.50 -11.13
N PHE A 191 -18.39 -17.75 -11.22
CA PHE A 191 -19.67 -18.08 -11.82
C PHE A 191 -20.70 -18.47 -10.77
N SER A 192 -21.94 -18.01 -10.94
CA SER A 192 -23.13 -18.52 -10.23
C SER A 192 -22.95 -18.56 -8.70
N GLU A 193 -22.94 -19.74 -8.09
CA GLU A 193 -22.83 -19.90 -6.64
C GLU A 193 -21.51 -19.38 -6.08
N ASP A 194 -20.40 -19.57 -6.80
CA ASP A 194 -19.08 -19.12 -6.36
C ASP A 194 -19.00 -17.60 -6.25
N TYR A 195 -19.72 -16.91 -7.14
CA TYR A 195 -19.86 -15.45 -7.08
C TYR A 195 -20.70 -15.03 -5.89
N LEU A 196 -21.89 -15.64 -5.69
CA LEU A 196 -22.79 -15.26 -4.61
C LEU A 196 -22.17 -15.48 -3.22
N LYS A 197 -21.41 -16.57 -3.04
CA LYS A 197 -20.72 -16.87 -1.77
C LYS A 197 -19.63 -15.85 -1.43
N ARG A 198 -18.89 -15.36 -2.44
CA ARG A 198 -17.70 -14.50 -2.26
C ARG A 198 -17.95 -13.04 -2.61
N LYS A 199 -19.18 -12.65 -2.97
CA LYS A 199 -19.52 -11.29 -3.40
C LYS A 199 -19.08 -10.21 -2.42
N HIS A 200 -19.20 -10.48 -1.11
CA HIS A 200 -18.82 -9.55 -0.04
C HIS A 200 -17.30 -9.30 0.06
N LEU A 201 -16.47 -10.13 -0.60
CA LEU A 201 -15.02 -9.95 -0.65
C LEU A 201 -14.60 -9.19 -1.92
N LEU A 202 -15.48 -9.10 -2.92
CA LEU A 202 -15.21 -8.54 -4.24
C LEU A 202 -15.53 -7.04 -4.27
N ASP A 203 -14.78 -6.26 -3.49
CA ASP A 203 -14.82 -4.80 -3.54
C ASP A 203 -13.45 -4.26 -3.95
N VAL A 204 -13.46 -3.20 -4.75
CA VAL A 204 -12.23 -2.50 -5.17
C VAL A 204 -11.55 -1.92 -3.94
N GLY A 205 -10.24 -2.16 -3.81
CA GLY A 205 -9.47 -1.77 -2.63
C GLY A 205 -9.24 -2.91 -1.63
N ASN A 206 -9.96 -4.03 -1.73
CA ASN A 206 -9.74 -5.16 -0.84
C ASN A 206 -8.45 -5.92 -1.19
N ASN A 207 -7.69 -6.24 -0.16
CA ASN A 207 -6.53 -7.13 -0.22
C ASN A 207 -6.97 -8.55 0.09
N VAL A 208 -6.77 -9.47 -0.85
CA VAL A 208 -7.34 -10.82 -0.79
C VAL A 208 -6.28 -11.90 -1.02
N PHE A 209 -6.41 -13.00 -0.29
CA PHE A 209 -5.68 -14.23 -0.48
C PHE A 209 -6.58 -15.24 -1.18
N ILE A 210 -6.06 -15.83 -2.26
CA ILE A 210 -6.80 -16.73 -3.14
C ILE A 210 -6.10 -18.07 -3.18
N THR A 211 -6.88 -19.12 -2.94
CA THR A 211 -6.50 -20.49 -3.27
C THR A 211 -7.24 -20.90 -4.53
N ALA A 212 -6.52 -21.33 -5.56
CA ALA A 212 -7.10 -21.75 -6.82
C ALA A 212 -6.48 -23.04 -7.32
N LYS A 213 -7.14 -23.67 -8.29
CA LYS A 213 -6.63 -24.83 -9.01
C LYS A 213 -6.50 -24.46 -10.49
N VAL A 214 -5.37 -24.79 -11.08
CA VAL A 214 -5.14 -24.61 -12.51
C VAL A 214 -5.66 -25.86 -13.22
N GLU A 215 -6.67 -25.72 -14.06
CA GLU A 215 -7.28 -26.87 -14.72
C GLU A 215 -7.77 -26.54 -16.13
N GLU A 216 -8.10 -27.58 -16.91
CA GLU A 216 -8.68 -27.35 -18.23
C GLU A 216 -10.11 -26.88 -18.11
N ARG A 217 -10.44 -25.90 -18.94
CA ARG A 217 -11.78 -25.34 -19.02
C ARG A 217 -12.76 -26.41 -19.46
N ASN A 218 -13.84 -26.53 -18.70
CA ASN A 218 -14.91 -27.47 -19.01
C ASN A 218 -15.43 -27.20 -20.44
N HIS A 219 -15.45 -28.24 -21.28
CA HIS A 219 -15.93 -28.19 -22.67
C HIS A 219 -14.99 -27.48 -23.69
N GLN A 220 -13.75 -27.14 -23.32
CA GLN A 220 -12.73 -26.63 -24.25
C GLN A 220 -11.36 -27.29 -23.99
N PRO A 221 -11.11 -28.49 -24.55
CA PRO A 221 -9.84 -29.19 -24.40
C PRO A 221 -8.66 -28.32 -24.84
N GLY A 222 -7.61 -28.24 -24.02
CA GLY A 222 -6.41 -27.44 -24.29
C GLY A 222 -6.46 -25.97 -23.86
N MET A 223 -7.59 -25.45 -23.40
CA MET A 223 -7.65 -24.14 -22.73
C MET A 223 -7.57 -24.30 -21.22
N ILE A 224 -6.58 -23.67 -20.60
CA ILE A 224 -6.36 -23.73 -19.15
C ILE A 224 -7.00 -22.51 -18.50
N GLU A 225 -7.68 -22.72 -17.38
CA GLU A 225 -8.28 -21.69 -16.54
C GLU A 225 -7.83 -21.83 -15.08
N VAL A 226 -7.87 -20.72 -14.35
CA VAL A 226 -7.65 -20.69 -12.90
C VAL A 226 -9.01 -20.74 -12.22
N ARG A 227 -9.36 -21.89 -11.63
CA ARG A 227 -10.62 -22.05 -10.88
C ARG A 227 -10.39 -21.74 -9.41
N LEU A 228 -11.06 -20.70 -8.92
CA LEU A 228 -11.02 -20.34 -7.50
C LEU A 228 -11.60 -21.45 -6.63
N SER A 229 -10.85 -21.88 -5.62
CA SER A 229 -11.28 -22.83 -4.59
C SER A 229 -11.69 -22.11 -3.31
N ASP A 230 -10.88 -21.13 -2.87
CA ASP A 230 -11.19 -20.32 -1.70
C ASP A 230 -10.66 -18.88 -1.83
N MET A 231 -11.26 -17.97 -1.07
CA MET A 231 -10.93 -16.56 -1.04
C MET A 231 -11.16 -15.98 0.35
N THR A 232 -10.16 -15.29 0.89
CA THR A 232 -10.23 -14.65 2.20
C THR A 232 -9.57 -13.27 2.17
N LEU A 233 -9.95 -12.38 3.08
CA LEU A 233 -9.22 -11.12 3.27
C LEU A 233 -7.83 -11.41 3.81
N LEU A 234 -6.81 -10.70 3.31
CA LEU A 234 -5.43 -10.87 3.75
C LEU A 234 -5.24 -10.62 5.26
N THR A 235 -6.06 -9.74 5.85
CA THR A 235 -6.13 -9.48 7.30
C THR A 235 -6.49 -10.71 8.12
N ASP A 236 -7.24 -11.65 7.54
CA ASP A 236 -7.69 -12.84 8.28
C ASP A 236 -6.74 -14.03 8.11
N VAL A 237 -5.80 -13.96 7.15
CA VAL A 237 -5.00 -15.12 6.73
C VAL A 237 -4.10 -15.60 7.84
N MET A 238 -3.41 -14.69 8.53
CA MET A 238 -2.54 -15.04 9.66
C MET A 238 -3.34 -15.73 10.77
N ALA A 239 -4.50 -15.18 11.14
CA ALA A 239 -5.35 -15.77 12.17
C ALA A 239 -5.94 -17.14 11.78
N LYS A 240 -6.22 -17.36 10.48
CA LYS A 240 -6.85 -18.60 9.98
C LYS A 240 -5.85 -19.71 9.66
N LEU A 241 -4.67 -19.36 9.13
CA LEU A 241 -3.71 -20.32 8.60
C LEU A 241 -2.48 -20.52 9.48
N ALA A 242 -2.10 -19.55 10.33
CA ALA A 242 -0.95 -19.73 11.21
C ALA A 242 -1.31 -20.66 12.38
N GLU A 243 -0.72 -21.85 12.42
CA GLU A 243 -0.97 -22.81 13.49
C GLU A 243 -0.15 -22.47 14.73
N SER A 244 1.10 -22.02 14.51
CA SER A 244 1.98 -21.60 15.59
C SER A 244 3.06 -20.63 15.14
N ILE A 245 3.53 -19.78 16.05
CA ILE A 245 4.73 -18.97 15.86
C ILE A 245 5.82 -19.53 16.76
N THR A 246 6.99 -19.77 16.19
CA THR A 246 8.20 -20.18 16.92
C THR A 246 9.15 -18.99 17.01
N VAL A 247 9.43 -18.52 18.22
CA VAL A 247 10.46 -17.49 18.45
C VAL A 247 11.76 -18.20 18.83
N PHE A 248 12.84 -17.92 18.11
CA PHE A 248 14.15 -18.49 18.35
C PHE A 248 14.98 -17.58 19.25
N LEU A 249 15.58 -18.17 20.27
CA LEU A 249 16.47 -17.54 21.23
C LEU A 249 17.84 -18.23 21.17
N PRO A 250 18.95 -17.49 21.02
CA PRO A 250 20.27 -18.04 21.19
C PRO A 250 20.44 -18.58 22.62
N ALA A 251 20.89 -19.82 22.79
CA ALA A 251 21.00 -20.45 24.12
C ALA A 251 21.82 -19.61 25.13
N LYS A 252 22.83 -18.87 24.64
CA LYS A 252 23.70 -17.98 25.43
C LYS A 252 23.01 -16.70 25.91
N GLU A 253 21.91 -16.31 25.27
CA GLU A 253 21.14 -15.09 25.55
C GLU A 253 19.84 -15.38 26.32
N VAL A 254 19.54 -16.65 26.60
CA VAL A 254 18.38 -17.02 27.41
C VAL A 254 18.61 -16.56 28.85
N SER A 255 17.89 -15.51 29.24
CA SER A 255 17.82 -15.03 30.61
C SER A 255 16.39 -14.99 31.12
N ASP A 256 16.21 -14.98 32.44
CA ASP A 256 14.90 -14.76 33.07
C ASP A 256 14.24 -13.45 32.62
N GLU A 257 15.05 -12.45 32.27
CA GLU A 257 14.59 -11.14 31.80
C GLU A 257 14.04 -11.23 30.37
N SER A 258 14.78 -11.87 29.46
CA SER A 258 14.36 -12.10 28.07
C SER A 258 13.08 -12.95 27.99
N ILE A 259 12.96 -13.98 28.84
CA ILE A 259 11.74 -14.80 28.91
C ILE A 259 10.56 -13.98 29.43
N LYS A 260 10.76 -13.15 30.47
CA LYS A 260 9.70 -12.28 31.00
C LYS A 260 9.25 -11.24 29.98
N GLN A 261 10.18 -10.66 29.21
CA GLN A 261 9.87 -9.74 28.12
C GLN A 261 9.00 -10.41 27.06
N LEU A 262 9.44 -11.56 26.53
CA LEU A 262 8.69 -12.32 25.53
C LEU A 262 7.30 -12.72 26.01
N LEU A 263 7.18 -13.17 27.27
CA LEU A 263 5.88 -13.48 27.87
C LEU A 263 5.01 -12.23 28.11
N GLY A 264 5.62 -11.08 28.37
CA GLY A 264 4.94 -9.78 28.45
C GLY A 264 4.29 -9.41 27.12
N ILE A 265 5.08 -9.42 26.04
CA ILE A 265 4.59 -9.16 24.67
C ILE A 265 3.48 -10.15 24.30
N ALA A 266 3.66 -11.44 24.62
CA ALA A 266 2.63 -12.46 24.36
C ALA A 266 1.35 -12.23 25.19
N ALA A 267 1.45 -11.71 26.41
CA ALA A 267 0.32 -11.43 27.27
C ALA A 267 -0.47 -10.20 26.82
N GLU A 268 0.17 -9.23 26.17
CA GLU A 268 -0.47 -8.06 25.58
C GLU A 268 -1.15 -8.39 24.24
N ASN A 269 -0.61 -9.35 23.50
CA ASN A 269 -1.09 -9.74 22.17
C ASN A 269 -1.79 -11.11 22.18
N LYS A 270 -2.88 -11.25 22.94
CA LYS A 270 -3.61 -12.52 23.07
C LYS A 270 -4.41 -12.87 21.82
N GLY A 271 -4.43 -14.16 21.45
CA GLY A 271 -5.18 -14.63 20.29
C GLY A 271 -5.37 -16.14 20.24
N GLY A 272 -5.41 -16.71 19.03
CA GLY A 272 -5.70 -18.13 18.78
C GLY A 272 -4.49 -19.00 18.43
N CYS A 273 -3.38 -18.39 18.04
CA CYS A 273 -2.19 -19.07 17.50
C CYS A 273 -1.27 -19.56 18.63
N ALA A 274 -0.69 -20.75 18.52
CA ALA A 274 0.16 -21.29 19.58
C ALA A 274 1.58 -20.67 19.55
N LEU A 275 2.10 -20.25 20.70
CA LEU A 275 3.49 -19.80 20.81
C LEU A 275 4.42 -20.99 21.11
N LYS A 276 5.51 -21.09 20.36
CA LYS A 276 6.62 -22.02 20.58
C LYS A 276 7.91 -21.23 20.78
N ILE A 277 8.82 -21.77 21.58
CA ILE A 277 10.14 -21.20 21.79
C ILE A 277 11.16 -22.18 21.21
N GLY A 278 11.91 -21.74 20.22
CA GLY A 278 13.08 -22.43 19.70
C GLY A 278 14.32 -21.97 20.47
N LEU A 279 15.15 -22.91 20.91
CA LEU A 279 16.49 -22.63 21.40
C LEU A 279 17.48 -23.07 20.32
N ASP A 280 18.27 -22.13 19.85
CA ASP A 280 19.35 -22.38 18.89
C ASP A 280 20.70 -22.27 19.59
N GLU A 281 21.49 -23.34 19.52
CA GLU A 281 22.89 -23.36 19.94
C GLU A 281 23.78 -23.70 18.75
N GLU A 282 24.44 -22.69 18.19
CA GLU A 282 25.26 -22.81 16.98
C GLU A 282 26.48 -23.74 17.17
N GLU A 283 27.00 -23.88 18.39
CA GLU A 283 28.20 -24.70 18.67
C GLU A 283 27.91 -26.21 18.68
N GLU A 284 26.72 -26.63 19.13
CA GLU A 284 26.33 -28.05 19.23
C GLU A 284 25.22 -28.46 18.24
N ASN A 285 24.74 -27.52 17.41
CA ASN A 285 23.65 -27.73 16.45
C ASN A 285 22.37 -28.26 17.13
N ILE A 286 22.10 -27.77 18.34
CA ILE A 286 20.93 -28.15 19.14
C ILE A 286 19.79 -27.21 18.78
N HIS A 287 18.69 -27.80 18.28
CA HIS A 287 17.43 -27.12 18.02
C HIS A 287 16.35 -27.71 18.94
N LEU A 288 16.00 -27.00 20.01
CA LEU A 288 14.94 -27.42 20.93
C LEU A 288 13.71 -26.55 20.75
N ILE A 289 12.60 -27.15 20.30
CA ILE A 289 11.31 -26.45 20.20
C ILE A 289 10.46 -26.81 21.41
N LEU A 290 10.36 -25.87 22.34
CA LEU A 290 9.51 -25.94 23.52
C LEU A 290 8.12 -25.42 23.16
N LYS A 291 7.09 -26.25 23.41
CA LYS A 291 5.70 -25.81 23.29
C LYS A 291 5.35 -24.99 24.53
N SER A 292 4.97 -23.73 24.34
CA SER A 292 4.31 -22.97 25.41
C SER A 292 2.86 -23.46 25.48
N GLY A 293 2.63 -24.60 26.14
CA GLY A 293 1.38 -25.37 26.08
C GLY A 293 0.10 -24.61 26.45
N THR A 294 0.20 -23.38 26.96
CA THR A 294 -0.92 -22.54 27.41
C THR A 294 -0.97 -21.15 26.78
N VAL A 295 0.10 -20.67 26.12
CA VAL A 295 0.14 -19.29 25.61
C VAL A 295 -0.36 -19.26 24.18
N LYS A 296 -1.43 -18.51 23.96
CA LYS A 296 -1.99 -18.24 22.64
C LYS A 296 -1.93 -16.76 22.33
N ILE A 297 -1.49 -16.45 21.13
CA ILE A 297 -1.19 -15.10 20.68
C ILE A 297 -1.95 -14.75 19.40
N ASP A 298 -2.16 -13.46 19.20
CA ASP A 298 -2.54 -12.91 17.90
C ASP A 298 -1.29 -12.87 17.02
N PRO A 299 -1.25 -13.61 15.90
CA PRO A 299 -0.02 -13.78 15.16
C PRO A 299 0.48 -12.51 14.47
N GLU A 300 -0.41 -11.60 14.09
CA GLU A 300 -0.05 -10.36 13.39
C GLU A 300 0.46 -9.30 14.37
N ALA A 301 -0.30 -9.06 15.45
CA ALA A 301 0.07 -8.10 16.47
C ALA A 301 1.34 -8.52 17.22
N PHE A 302 1.48 -9.82 17.54
CA PHE A 302 2.65 -10.34 18.23
C PHE A 302 3.93 -10.20 17.40
N VAL A 303 3.88 -10.55 16.10
CA VAL A 303 5.05 -10.43 15.22
C VAL A 303 5.45 -8.97 15.00
N THR A 304 4.48 -8.07 14.90
CA THR A 304 4.72 -6.63 14.80
C THR A 304 5.45 -6.12 16.04
N ALA A 305 4.93 -6.42 17.23
CA ALA A 305 5.58 -6.04 18.49
C ALA A 305 6.98 -6.64 18.66
N LEU A 306 7.17 -7.91 18.24
CA LEU A 306 8.48 -8.56 18.25
C LEU A 306 9.51 -7.87 17.36
N SER A 307 9.06 -7.40 16.19
CA SER A 307 9.91 -6.75 15.20
C SER A 307 10.34 -5.35 15.66
N GLU A 308 9.52 -4.67 16.45
CA GLU A 308 9.83 -3.36 17.05
C GLU A 308 10.91 -3.47 18.15
N GLU A 309 10.95 -4.56 18.92
CA GLU A 309 12.01 -4.80 19.90
C GLU A 309 13.35 -5.22 19.29
N GLY A 310 13.35 -5.74 18.05
CA GLY A 310 14.56 -6.02 17.25
C GLY A 310 15.49 -7.12 17.81
N SER A 311 15.08 -7.83 18.87
CA SER A 311 15.97 -8.72 19.63
C SER A 311 15.74 -10.21 19.38
N PHE A 312 14.74 -10.58 18.58
CA PHE A 312 14.28 -11.95 18.47
C PHE A 312 14.08 -12.36 17.00
N SER A 313 14.54 -13.55 16.63
CA SER A 313 14.22 -14.17 15.35
C SER A 313 13.00 -15.07 15.50
N PHE A 314 12.19 -15.22 14.45
CA PHE A 314 10.97 -16.02 14.53
C PHE A 314 10.63 -16.72 13.20
N SER A 315 9.80 -17.75 13.29
CA SER A 315 9.23 -18.49 12.17
C SER A 315 7.76 -18.77 12.40
N ILE A 316 6.93 -18.50 11.39
CA ILE A 316 5.50 -18.81 11.39
C ILE A 316 5.37 -20.22 10.80
N GLN A 317 4.64 -21.12 11.47
CA GLN A 317 4.30 -22.44 10.93
C GLN A 317 2.91 -22.42 10.32
#